data_AF-A0AAE3WC76-F1
#
_entry.id   AF-A0AAE3WC76-F1
#
_cell.length_a   1.000
_cell.length_b   1.000
_cell.length_c   1.000
_cell.angle_alpha   90.00
_cell.angle_beta   90.00
_cell.angle_gamma   90.00
#
_symmetry.space_group_name_H-M   'P 1'
#
loop_
_entity.id
_entity.type
_entity.pdbx_description
1 polymer ?
#
loop_
_entity_poly.entity_id
_entity_poly.type
_entity_poly.pdbx_seq_one_letter_code
_entity_poly.pdbx_strand_id
1 'polypeptide(L)'
;MLKHASASRLVGTEILDPVADVFQFGRASFPAAHRLAAQTDAAAAPAPGEDDKTGTALGADDIADSTTHRDGDGTPSPDEGPAPVSAGDGNRDENDNPRVTENGGETAIYEDGSNRDENGAIVNIGPLISYTSGGDAATSYNITIEFEGTWTEDLQQAFIAAADYLSQIILADLPDVLYFGTTYDDITISAELVPIDGSGGILGQAGPTLIRNGTYLPYEGMMQFDMADAETYYNNGLWDAIVLHEMLHTLGFGTMWAYMGLTTGSVSGGDIRFTGENATAVYQYEFTEIAANDPDSDIGIPIETDGGAGTAGGHWDETLFNQEIMTGYIDSNNFLSEMTVAALEDMGYDTVFDSPLDANDLYGPMPVDLLGDLVA
;
A
#
# COMPACT_ATOMS: atom_id res chain seq x y z
N MET A 1 17.79 9.60 39.42
CA MET A 1 18.84 8.58 39.60
C MET A 1 18.84 7.72 38.33
N LEU A 2 20.00 7.66 37.69
CA LEU A 2 20.32 7.05 36.38
C LEU A 2 19.81 5.61 36.16
N LYS A 3 19.55 5.28 34.88
CA LYS A 3 20.47 4.42 34.09
C LYS A 3 20.44 4.77 32.60
N HIS A 4 21.55 5.36 32.14
CA HIS A 4 21.99 5.40 30.74
C HIS A 4 22.32 3.99 30.23
N ALA A 5 22.17 3.77 28.93
CA ALA A 5 23.06 2.89 28.18
C ALA A 5 23.73 3.73 27.08
N SER A 6 25.03 3.99 27.24
CA SER A 6 25.89 4.53 26.19
C SER A 6 26.35 3.41 25.27
N ALA A 7 26.58 3.79 24.01
CA ALA A 7 27.29 3.08 22.96
C ALA A 7 28.53 2.31 23.47
N SER A 8 28.67 1.06 23.02
CA SER A 8 29.91 0.32 23.11
C SER A 8 30.42 0.01 21.71
N ARG A 9 31.59 0.57 21.41
CA ARG A 9 32.41 0.26 20.24
C ARG A 9 32.87 -1.20 20.33
N LEU A 10 32.56 -2.02 19.32
CA LEU A 10 33.22 -3.30 19.10
C LEU A 10 33.96 -3.28 17.76
N VAL A 11 35.25 -3.52 17.86
CA VAL A 11 36.16 -3.82 16.76
C VAL A 11 35.96 -5.28 16.41
N GLY A 12 35.46 -5.56 15.21
CA GLY A 12 35.34 -6.90 14.66
C GLY A 12 34.62 -6.82 13.33
N THR A 13 35.25 -7.30 12.26
CA THR A 13 34.68 -7.38 10.91
C THR A 13 33.51 -8.36 10.91
N GLU A 14 32.31 -7.88 11.23
CA GLU A 14 31.05 -8.49 10.82
C GLU A 14 30.41 -7.57 9.78
N ILE A 15 29.97 -8.16 8.69
CA ILE A 15 29.19 -7.48 7.67
C ILE A 15 27.88 -7.08 8.35
N LEU A 16 27.69 -5.78 8.61
CA LEU A 16 26.43 -5.25 9.11
C LEU A 16 25.36 -5.62 8.08
N ASP A 17 24.37 -6.42 8.50
CA ASP A 17 23.20 -6.72 7.70
C ASP A 17 22.25 -5.52 7.83
N PRO A 18 22.16 -4.61 6.85
CA PRO A 18 21.37 -3.40 6.96
C PRO A 18 19.91 -3.72 7.26
N VAL A 19 19.41 -4.88 6.79
CA VAL A 19 18.03 -5.35 6.95
C VAL A 19 17.63 -5.53 8.42
N ALA A 20 18.55 -5.92 9.30
CA ALA A 20 18.24 -6.16 10.71
C ALA A 20 18.05 -4.86 11.53
N ASP A 21 18.61 -3.74 11.05
CA ASP A 21 18.45 -2.41 11.66
C ASP A 21 17.33 -1.58 10.99
N VAL A 22 16.76 -2.03 9.86
CA VAL A 22 15.61 -1.35 9.21
C VAL A 22 14.32 -1.50 10.00
N PHE A 23 14.09 -2.67 10.61
CA PHE A 23 12.90 -2.92 11.42
C PHE A 23 13.11 -2.45 12.86
N GLN A 24 12.66 -1.23 13.19
CA GLN A 24 12.72 -0.70 14.55
C GLN A 24 11.74 -1.40 15.52
N PHE A 25 10.85 -2.24 15.00
CA PHE A 25 9.94 -3.08 15.77
C PHE A 25 10.36 -4.53 15.62
N GLY A 26 10.69 -5.18 16.74
CA GLY A 26 11.36 -6.47 16.73
C GLY A 26 10.62 -7.53 15.91
N ARG A 27 11.36 -8.25 15.05
CA ARG A 27 10.89 -9.47 14.38
C ARG A 27 10.15 -10.36 15.37
N ALA A 28 8.84 -10.52 15.20
CA ALA A 28 8.22 -11.79 15.55
C ALA A 28 8.99 -12.86 14.79
N SER A 29 9.61 -13.80 15.51
CA SER A 29 10.45 -14.83 14.90
C SER A 29 9.58 -15.73 14.01
N PHE A 30 9.58 -15.51 12.71
CA PHE A 30 8.96 -16.42 11.77
C PHE A 30 9.92 -17.59 11.48
N PRO A 31 9.47 -18.86 11.61
CA PRO A 31 10.21 -19.98 11.07
C PRO A 31 10.20 -19.87 9.55
N ALA A 32 11.36 -20.01 8.91
CA ALA A 32 11.49 -20.11 7.47
C ALA A 32 10.40 -21.03 6.91
N ALA A 33 9.54 -20.50 6.04
CA ALA A 33 8.52 -21.27 5.36
C ALA A 33 9.22 -22.39 4.58
N HIS A 34 9.15 -23.61 5.12
CA HIS A 34 9.62 -24.80 4.46
C HIS A 34 8.65 -25.07 3.29
N ARG A 35 8.90 -24.47 2.11
CA ARG A 35 8.20 -24.85 0.88
C ARG A 35 8.58 -26.29 0.56
N LEU A 36 7.73 -27.22 0.99
CA LEU A 36 7.85 -28.64 0.66
C LEU A 36 7.62 -28.77 -0.84
N ALA A 37 8.71 -28.99 -1.58
CA ALA A 37 8.64 -29.40 -2.98
C ALA A 37 7.77 -30.67 -3.08
N ALA A 38 6.67 -30.57 -3.81
CA ALA A 38 5.85 -31.72 -4.18
C ALA A 38 6.68 -32.64 -5.08
N GLN A 39 7.22 -33.71 -4.51
CA GLN A 39 7.80 -34.81 -5.27
C GLN A 39 6.73 -35.89 -5.39
N THR A 40 6.28 -36.11 -6.63
CA THR A 40 5.37 -37.16 -7.04
C THR A 40 5.94 -38.53 -6.70
N ASP A 41 5.18 -39.37 -5.99
CA ASP A 41 5.20 -40.81 -6.23
C ASP A 41 3.89 -41.47 -5.79
N ALA A 42 3.40 -42.31 -6.69
CA ALA A 42 2.14 -43.05 -6.60
C ALA A 42 2.25 -44.25 -5.65
N ALA A 43 1.19 -44.55 -4.89
CA ALA A 43 0.47 -45.85 -4.92
C ALA A 43 -0.54 -46.05 -3.76
N ALA A 44 -1.72 -46.55 -4.17
CA ALA A 44 -2.58 -47.55 -3.52
C ALA A 44 -3.47 -47.16 -2.31
N ALA A 45 -4.79 -47.14 -2.58
CA ALA A 45 -5.87 -47.44 -1.63
C ALA A 45 -5.92 -48.96 -1.30
N PRO A 46 -6.62 -49.42 -0.25
CA PRO A 46 -8.10 -49.48 -0.26
C PRO A 46 -8.82 -49.23 1.11
N ALA A 47 -10.12 -48.94 1.02
CA ALA A 47 -11.17 -49.02 2.08
C ALA A 47 -11.59 -50.51 2.31
N PRO A 48 -12.63 -50.92 3.10
CA PRO A 48 -13.78 -50.17 3.67
C PRO A 48 -14.35 -50.65 5.05
N GLY A 49 -15.48 -50.05 5.47
CA GLY A 49 -16.51 -50.63 6.36
C GLY A 49 -17.14 -49.58 7.29
N GLU A 50 -18.36 -49.07 7.06
CA GLU A 50 -19.74 -49.62 7.13
C GLU A 50 -20.47 -49.32 8.48
N ASP A 51 -21.74 -48.90 8.30
CA ASP A 51 -22.92 -49.03 9.16
C ASP A 51 -23.24 -47.97 10.24
N ASP A 52 -24.48 -47.56 10.53
CA ASP A 52 -25.82 -47.65 9.91
C ASP A 52 -26.83 -46.97 10.88
N LYS A 53 -28.01 -46.55 10.36
CA LYS A 53 -29.31 -46.33 11.02
C LYS A 53 -29.52 -45.12 11.95
N THR A 54 -30.67 -44.45 12.04
CA THR A 54 -32.02 -44.44 11.42
C THR A 54 -32.81 -43.34 12.19
N GLY A 55 -33.84 -42.71 11.60
CA GLY A 55 -34.89 -42.10 12.45
C GLY A 55 -35.80 -41.06 11.79
N THR A 56 -36.92 -41.53 11.25
CA THR A 56 -38.09 -40.82 10.71
C THR A 56 -38.96 -40.08 11.74
N ALA A 57 -39.71 -39.05 11.28
CA ALA A 57 -41.13 -38.69 11.55
C ALA A 57 -41.31 -37.15 11.68
N LEU A 58 -42.05 -36.49 10.77
CA LEU A 58 -43.50 -36.25 10.74
C LEU A 58 -44.07 -35.49 11.96
N GLY A 59 -44.73 -34.34 11.72
CA GLY A 59 -45.67 -33.73 12.68
C GLY A 59 -45.90 -32.24 12.45
N ALA A 60 -47.11 -31.91 11.98
CA ALA A 60 -47.64 -30.56 11.81
C ALA A 60 -48.25 -30.00 13.11
N ASP A 61 -48.68 -28.74 12.99
CA ASP A 61 -49.74 -28.02 13.73
C ASP A 61 -49.35 -27.11 14.92
N ASP A 62 -49.55 -25.81 14.66
CA ASP A 62 -50.51 -24.90 15.31
C ASP A 62 -50.06 -23.79 16.31
N ILE A 63 -50.44 -22.57 15.89
CA ILE A 63 -51.18 -21.50 16.62
C ILE A 63 -50.45 -20.30 17.27
N ALA A 64 -50.82 -19.13 16.68
CA ALA A 64 -51.05 -17.76 17.20
C ALA A 64 -49.82 -16.94 17.67
N ASP A 65 -49.75 -15.61 17.50
CA ASP A 65 -50.81 -14.60 17.58
C ASP A 65 -50.38 -13.27 16.90
N SER A 66 -51.41 -12.47 16.61
CA SER A 66 -51.65 -11.15 15.99
C SER A 66 -50.65 -9.99 16.20
N THR A 67 -50.67 -8.85 15.46
CA THR A 67 -51.80 -7.95 15.08
C THR A 67 -51.41 -6.88 14.04
N THR A 68 -52.29 -6.65 13.04
CA THR A 68 -52.86 -5.38 12.46
C THR A 68 -51.91 -4.29 11.89
N HIS A 69 -52.19 -3.51 10.83
CA HIS A 69 -53.47 -2.95 10.32
C HIS A 69 -53.26 -2.23 8.94
N ARG A 70 -54.35 -2.14 8.14
CA ARG A 70 -54.73 -1.14 7.09
C ARG A 70 -54.48 -1.40 5.59
N ASP A 71 -55.57 -1.90 4.98
CA ASP A 71 -56.42 -1.32 3.91
C ASP A 71 -55.81 -0.64 2.67
N GLY A 72 -56.25 -1.11 1.49
CA GLY A 72 -56.25 -0.37 0.23
C GLY A 72 -56.58 -1.25 -0.98
N ASP A 73 -57.82 -1.16 -1.48
CA ASP A 73 -58.29 -1.83 -2.70
C ASP A 73 -57.80 -1.15 -4.00
N GLY A 74 -57.89 -1.86 -5.13
CA GLY A 74 -58.04 -1.24 -6.45
C GLY A 74 -57.21 -1.88 -7.58
N THR A 75 -57.90 -2.52 -8.53
CA THR A 75 -57.35 -3.28 -9.69
C THR A 75 -57.21 -2.38 -10.97
N PRO A 76 -56.94 -2.86 -12.20
CA PRO A 76 -55.66 -2.59 -12.90
C PRO A 76 -55.73 -2.05 -14.37
N SER A 77 -54.55 -1.69 -14.92
CA SER A 77 -54.12 -1.81 -16.34
C SER A 77 -54.56 -0.71 -17.37
N PRO A 78 -54.04 -0.68 -18.63
CA PRO A 78 -52.69 -0.28 -19.08
C PRO A 78 -52.72 0.74 -20.27
N ASP A 79 -51.59 1.36 -20.67
CA ASP A 79 -51.42 1.83 -22.07
C ASP A 79 -49.96 2.13 -22.48
N GLU A 80 -49.74 2.11 -23.80
CA GLU A 80 -48.56 1.78 -24.62
C GLU A 80 -47.42 2.83 -24.77
N GLY A 81 -46.26 2.39 -25.31
CA GLY A 81 -45.00 3.15 -25.58
C GLY A 81 -45.07 4.17 -26.74
N PRO A 82 -43.98 4.51 -27.51
CA PRO A 82 -42.60 3.96 -27.57
C PRO A 82 -41.43 5.00 -27.60
N ALA A 83 -40.18 4.52 -27.68
CA ALA A 83 -38.92 5.25 -28.03
C ALA A 83 -38.79 5.47 -29.57
N PRO A 84 -37.67 5.94 -30.23
CA PRO A 84 -36.33 6.37 -29.76
C PRO A 84 -35.71 7.61 -30.50
N VAL A 85 -34.49 8.06 -30.13
CA VAL A 85 -33.50 8.65 -31.05
C VAL A 85 -32.07 8.25 -30.65
N SER A 86 -31.24 7.99 -31.66
CA SER A 86 -29.88 7.43 -31.64
C SER A 86 -28.88 8.43 -32.24
N ALA A 87 -27.61 8.30 -31.80
CA ALA A 87 -26.35 8.47 -32.54
C ALA A 87 -25.38 9.54 -32.01
N GLY A 88 -24.15 9.11 -31.72
CA GLY A 88 -23.00 9.96 -31.40
C GLY A 88 -21.81 9.13 -30.87
N ASP A 89 -21.22 8.34 -31.76
CA ASP A 89 -20.01 7.53 -31.59
C ASP A 89 -18.75 8.42 -31.46
N GLY A 90 -17.75 8.02 -30.65
CA GLY A 90 -16.47 8.75 -30.58
C GLY A 90 -15.47 8.27 -29.52
N ASN A 91 -14.49 7.47 -29.98
CA ASN A 91 -13.13 7.27 -29.45
C ASN A 91 -12.95 6.53 -28.12
N ARG A 92 -12.54 5.25 -28.19
CA ARG A 92 -11.86 4.52 -27.10
C ARG A 92 -10.39 4.40 -27.48
N ASP A 93 -9.49 4.90 -26.63
CA ASP A 93 -8.05 4.66 -26.71
C ASP A 93 -7.75 3.21 -26.33
N GLU A 94 -6.77 2.59 -27.02
CA GLU A 94 -6.40 1.18 -26.94
C GLU A 94 -5.34 0.87 -25.86
N ASN A 95 -5.40 1.50 -24.68
CA ASN A 95 -4.41 1.24 -23.60
C ASN A 95 -4.99 0.52 -22.36
N ASP A 96 -6.17 -0.08 -22.46
CA ASP A 96 -6.81 -0.80 -21.36
C ASP A 96 -6.34 -2.28 -21.37
N ASN A 97 -5.15 -2.56 -20.82
CA ASN A 97 -4.63 -3.92 -20.73
C ASN A 97 -4.53 -4.41 -19.28
N PRO A 98 -5.48 -5.24 -18.80
CA PRO A 98 -5.46 -5.83 -17.47
C PRO A 98 -4.45 -6.99 -17.36
N ARG A 99 -3.64 -7.01 -16.30
CA ARG A 99 -2.66 -8.09 -16.04
C ARG A 99 -3.26 -9.20 -15.17
N VAL A 100 -3.04 -10.44 -15.63
CA VAL A 100 -3.77 -11.68 -15.28
C VAL A 100 -3.17 -12.41 -14.07
N THR A 101 -4.04 -12.98 -13.22
CA THR A 101 -3.69 -13.97 -12.20
C THR A 101 -3.58 -15.39 -12.79
N GLU A 102 -2.48 -16.10 -12.55
CA GLU A 102 -2.40 -17.53 -12.89
C GLU A 102 -3.19 -18.38 -11.89
N ASN A 103 -4.47 -18.63 -12.19
CA ASN A 103 -5.14 -19.95 -12.13
C ASN A 103 -6.65 -19.83 -12.41
N GLY A 104 -7.05 -20.00 -13.68
CA GLY A 104 -8.38 -20.50 -14.05
C GLY A 104 -9.54 -19.50 -14.02
N GLY A 105 -9.57 -18.61 -15.02
CA GLY A 105 -10.69 -17.71 -15.34
C GLY A 105 -10.14 -16.31 -15.66
N GLU A 106 -10.22 -15.88 -16.92
CA GLU A 106 -9.77 -14.55 -17.33
C GLU A 106 -10.71 -13.48 -16.72
N THR A 107 -10.31 -12.89 -15.60
CA THR A 107 -10.95 -11.71 -15.01
C THR A 107 -9.92 -10.61 -14.84
N ALA A 108 -10.26 -9.44 -15.35
CA ALA A 108 -9.44 -8.25 -15.39
C ALA A 108 -9.76 -7.34 -14.19
N ILE A 109 -8.75 -6.85 -13.48
CA ILE A 109 -8.92 -5.79 -12.48
C ILE A 109 -8.70 -4.46 -13.20
N TYR A 110 -9.66 -3.55 -13.06
CA TYR A 110 -9.62 -2.20 -13.63
C TYR A 110 -9.15 -1.20 -12.59
N GLU A 111 -8.82 0.03 -13.00
CA GLU A 111 -8.38 1.12 -12.11
C GLU A 111 -9.38 1.44 -10.97
N ASP A 112 -10.66 1.07 -11.10
CA ASP A 112 -11.67 1.18 -10.02
C ASP A 112 -11.69 -0.04 -9.05
N GLY A 113 -10.79 -1.00 -9.25
CA GLY A 113 -10.67 -2.26 -8.52
C GLY A 113 -11.76 -3.30 -8.78
N SER A 114 -12.71 -3.02 -9.67
CA SER A 114 -13.70 -4.01 -10.07
C SER A 114 -13.04 -5.12 -10.87
N ASN A 115 -13.32 -6.36 -10.47
CA ASN A 115 -13.07 -7.51 -11.32
C ASN A 115 -14.13 -7.53 -12.40
N ARG A 116 -13.75 -7.61 -13.69
CA ARG A 116 -14.71 -7.81 -14.78
C ARG A 116 -14.38 -9.05 -15.59
N ASP A 117 -15.43 -9.70 -16.08
CA ASP A 117 -15.30 -10.84 -16.99
C ASP A 117 -14.85 -10.40 -18.40
N GLU A 118 -14.64 -11.36 -19.30
CA GLU A 118 -14.32 -11.14 -20.72
C GLU A 118 -15.33 -10.25 -21.47
N ASN A 119 -16.51 -10.00 -20.88
CA ASN A 119 -17.57 -9.15 -21.41
C ASN A 119 -17.64 -7.77 -20.72
N GLY A 120 -16.75 -7.49 -19.76
CA GLY A 120 -16.72 -6.24 -19.00
C GLY A 120 -17.81 -6.14 -17.92
N ALA A 121 -18.44 -7.26 -17.54
CA ALA A 121 -19.39 -7.28 -16.43
C ALA A 121 -18.65 -7.44 -15.10
N ILE A 122 -19.00 -6.62 -14.11
CA ILE A 122 -18.43 -6.73 -12.76
C ILE A 122 -18.77 -8.12 -12.19
N VAL A 123 -17.73 -8.86 -11.83
CA VAL A 123 -17.80 -10.14 -11.14
C VAL A 123 -17.26 -9.95 -9.73
N ASN A 124 -18.00 -10.37 -8.72
CA ASN A 124 -17.46 -10.46 -7.36
C ASN A 124 -16.76 -11.83 -7.23
N ILE A 125 -15.44 -11.81 -7.13
CA ILE A 125 -14.60 -13.02 -6.95
C ILE A 125 -14.14 -13.20 -5.50
N GLY A 126 -14.63 -12.38 -4.56
CA GLY A 126 -14.17 -12.34 -3.18
C GLY A 126 -12.82 -11.62 -3.01
N PRO A 127 -12.31 -11.58 -1.77
CA PRO A 127 -11.00 -11.00 -1.47
C PRO A 127 -9.87 -11.67 -2.26
N LEU A 128 -8.94 -10.84 -2.74
CA LEU A 128 -7.76 -11.29 -3.48
C LEU A 128 -6.73 -11.90 -2.52
N ILE A 129 -5.93 -12.83 -3.04
CA ILE A 129 -4.71 -13.30 -2.34
C ILE A 129 -3.47 -12.49 -2.73
N SER A 130 -3.47 -11.91 -3.93
CA SER A 130 -2.36 -11.11 -4.45
C SER A 130 -2.86 -10.15 -5.52
N TYR A 131 -2.17 -9.03 -5.69
CA TYR A 131 -2.38 -8.01 -6.72
C TYR A 131 -1.02 -7.52 -7.25
N THR A 132 -0.94 -7.09 -8.50
CA THR A 132 0.28 -6.44 -9.04
C THR A 132 -0.12 -5.27 -9.93
N SER A 133 0.33 -4.07 -9.54
CA SER A 133 0.11 -2.82 -10.27
C SER A 133 1.17 -2.58 -11.35
N GLY A 134 0.93 -1.59 -12.21
CA GLY A 134 1.90 -1.08 -13.17
C GLY A 134 1.86 -1.74 -14.56
N GLY A 135 2.68 -1.19 -15.45
CA GLY A 135 2.76 -1.57 -16.87
C GLY A 135 3.55 -2.86 -17.12
N ASP A 136 4.17 -3.00 -18.29
CA ASP A 136 4.98 -4.18 -18.61
C ASP A 136 6.22 -4.26 -17.70
N ALA A 137 6.46 -5.44 -17.13
CA ALA A 137 7.45 -5.75 -16.10
C ALA A 137 8.88 -5.43 -16.55
N ALA A 138 9.15 -5.60 -17.84
CA ALA A 138 10.46 -5.29 -18.38
C ALA A 138 10.74 -3.78 -18.55
N THR A 139 9.77 -2.90 -18.25
CA THR A 139 9.84 -1.47 -18.61
C THR A 139 9.14 -0.51 -17.66
N SER A 140 8.35 -0.99 -16.71
CA SER A 140 7.50 -0.16 -15.84
C SER A 140 7.65 -0.61 -14.41
N TYR A 141 7.56 0.33 -13.48
CA TYR A 141 7.59 0.01 -12.06
C TYR A 141 6.37 -0.82 -11.65
N ASN A 142 6.59 -1.95 -10.97
CA ASN A 142 5.56 -2.85 -10.47
C ASN A 142 5.57 -2.93 -8.93
N ILE A 143 4.38 -2.92 -8.33
CA ILE A 143 4.20 -3.22 -6.91
C ILE A 143 3.32 -4.46 -6.80
N THR A 144 3.91 -5.56 -6.35
CA THR A 144 3.15 -6.77 -6.01
C THR A 144 2.75 -6.72 -4.54
N ILE A 145 1.48 -6.97 -4.26
CA ILE A 145 0.92 -7.05 -2.90
C ILE A 145 0.46 -8.47 -2.65
N GLU A 146 0.95 -9.11 -1.59
CA GLU A 146 0.50 -10.40 -1.11
C GLU A 146 -0.37 -10.19 0.14
N PHE A 147 -1.67 -10.47 0.04
CA PHE A 147 -2.61 -10.29 1.15
C PHE A 147 -2.61 -11.53 2.03
N GLU A 148 -2.10 -11.41 3.26
CA GLU A 148 -2.08 -12.50 4.21
C GLU A 148 -3.22 -12.40 5.23
N GLY A 149 -3.77 -13.55 5.59
CA GLY A 149 -4.87 -13.63 6.56
C GLY A 149 -6.24 -13.44 5.92
N THR A 150 -7.14 -12.76 6.63
CA THR A 150 -8.54 -12.55 6.20
C THR A 150 -8.77 -11.07 5.97
N TRP A 151 -9.19 -10.74 4.76
CA TRP A 151 -9.46 -9.37 4.33
C TRP A 151 -10.91 -9.22 3.83
N THR A 152 -11.41 -7.99 3.84
CA THR A 152 -12.60 -7.60 3.08
C THR A 152 -12.16 -6.99 1.74
N GLU A 153 -13.00 -7.07 0.71
CA GLU A 153 -12.74 -6.42 -0.59
C GLU A 153 -12.54 -4.91 -0.42
N ASP A 154 -13.40 -4.27 0.37
CA ASP A 154 -13.35 -2.85 0.70
C ASP A 154 -11.98 -2.40 1.26
N LEU A 155 -11.40 -3.17 2.19
CA LEU A 155 -10.10 -2.81 2.76
C LEU A 155 -8.95 -3.05 1.76
N GLN A 156 -9.05 -4.07 0.90
CA GLN A 156 -8.04 -4.34 -0.14
C GLN A 156 -8.02 -3.27 -1.21
N GLN A 157 -9.16 -2.61 -1.46
CA GLN A 157 -9.26 -1.61 -2.51
C GLN A 157 -8.29 -0.44 -2.32
N ALA A 158 -8.05 -0.01 -1.09
CA ALA A 158 -7.07 1.03 -0.79
C ALA A 158 -5.64 0.63 -1.17
N PHE A 159 -5.28 -0.64 -1.04
CA PHE A 159 -3.95 -1.16 -1.40
C PHE A 159 -3.76 -1.19 -2.90
N ILE A 160 -4.80 -1.64 -3.62
CA ILE A 160 -4.83 -1.66 -5.08
C ILE A 160 -4.67 -0.22 -5.60
N ALA A 161 -5.48 0.71 -5.11
CA ALA A 161 -5.43 2.10 -5.52
C ALA A 161 -4.07 2.75 -5.22
N ALA A 162 -3.53 2.56 -4.01
CA ALA A 162 -2.22 3.07 -3.64
C ALA A 162 -1.10 2.53 -4.54
N ALA A 163 -1.10 1.23 -4.84
CA ALA A 163 -0.10 0.62 -5.70
C ALA A 163 -0.20 1.10 -7.15
N ASP A 164 -1.41 1.21 -7.69
CA ASP A 164 -1.65 1.72 -9.05
C ASP A 164 -1.20 3.18 -9.18
N TYR A 165 -1.46 4.01 -8.17
CA TYR A 165 -1.02 5.40 -8.17
C TYR A 165 0.48 5.55 -8.06
N LEU A 166 1.13 4.82 -7.15
CA LEU A 166 2.58 4.85 -7.03
C LEU A 166 3.26 4.31 -8.31
N SER A 167 2.65 3.35 -9.01
CA SER A 167 3.14 2.85 -10.31
C SER A 167 2.87 3.80 -11.48
N GLN A 168 2.04 4.84 -11.29
CA GLN A 168 1.92 5.96 -12.22
C GLN A 168 2.89 7.11 -11.88
N ILE A 169 3.32 7.21 -10.62
CA ILE A 169 4.33 8.16 -10.17
C ILE A 169 5.73 7.68 -10.53
N ILE A 170 6.04 6.40 -10.33
CA ILE A 170 7.36 5.81 -10.60
C ILE A 170 7.31 5.17 -11.98
N LEU A 171 8.10 5.70 -12.91
CA LEU A 171 7.95 5.43 -14.34
C LEU A 171 8.84 4.29 -14.82
N ALA A 172 10.03 4.14 -14.25
CA ALA A 172 11.00 3.15 -14.73
C ALA A 172 11.00 1.86 -13.90
N ASP A 173 11.23 0.77 -14.63
CA ASP A 173 11.64 -0.53 -14.11
C ASP A 173 12.97 -0.45 -13.33
N LEU A 174 13.08 -1.17 -12.22
CA LEU A 174 14.33 -1.40 -11.48
C LEU A 174 14.91 -2.78 -11.80
N PRO A 175 16.25 -2.93 -11.81
CA PRO A 175 16.87 -4.23 -12.07
C PRO A 175 16.34 -5.36 -11.18
N ASP A 176 15.93 -6.46 -11.81
CA ASP A 176 15.50 -7.69 -11.13
C ASP A 176 16.54 -8.18 -10.12
N VAL A 177 16.05 -8.74 -9.02
CA VAL A 177 16.88 -9.37 -8.00
C VAL A 177 16.61 -10.86 -7.95
N LEU A 178 17.67 -11.67 -8.13
CA LEU A 178 17.60 -13.11 -7.87
C LEU A 178 18.08 -13.40 -6.44
N TYR A 179 17.15 -13.74 -5.54
CA TYR A 179 17.43 -14.05 -4.14
C TYR A 179 16.91 -15.44 -3.77
N PHE A 180 17.82 -16.32 -3.33
CA PHE A 180 17.52 -17.73 -3.01
C PHE A 180 16.73 -18.52 -4.07
N GLY A 181 16.82 -18.14 -5.34
CA GLY A 181 16.13 -18.81 -6.45
C GLY A 181 14.74 -18.25 -6.75
N THR A 182 14.30 -17.22 -6.02
CA THR A 182 13.16 -16.38 -6.36
C THR A 182 13.66 -15.13 -7.09
N THR A 183 13.03 -14.79 -8.21
CA THR A 183 13.23 -13.52 -8.89
C THR A 183 12.22 -12.52 -8.34
N TYR A 184 12.70 -11.34 -7.97
CA TYR A 184 11.89 -10.20 -7.58
C TYR A 184 12.01 -9.15 -8.68
N ASP A 185 10.87 -8.79 -9.22
CA ASP A 185 10.67 -7.66 -10.10
C ASP A 185 10.19 -6.49 -9.24
N ASP A 186 10.84 -5.33 -9.35
CA ASP A 186 10.62 -4.13 -8.53
C ASP A 186 10.45 -4.37 -7.03
N ILE A 187 9.22 -4.44 -6.51
CA ILE A 187 8.94 -4.70 -5.09
C ILE A 187 7.76 -5.66 -4.88
N THR A 188 7.92 -6.59 -3.92
CA THR A 188 6.83 -7.39 -3.36
C THR A 188 6.56 -7.00 -1.90
N ILE A 189 5.30 -6.75 -1.55
CA ILE A 189 4.87 -6.29 -0.23
C ILE A 189 3.89 -7.30 0.37
N SER A 190 4.17 -7.81 1.57
CA SER A 190 3.18 -8.57 2.35
C SER A 190 2.28 -7.62 3.15
N ALA A 191 0.96 -7.74 3.03
CA ALA A 191 -0.01 -6.95 3.78
C ALA A 191 -0.79 -7.82 4.78
N GLU A 192 -0.79 -7.43 6.06
CA GLU A 192 -1.47 -8.16 7.14
C GLU A 192 -2.41 -7.28 7.98
N LEU A 193 -3.57 -7.83 8.37
CA LEU A 193 -4.37 -7.33 9.49
C LEU A 193 -4.04 -8.12 10.75
N VAL A 194 -3.45 -7.47 11.75
CA VAL A 194 -3.01 -8.11 12.99
C VAL A 194 -3.45 -7.31 14.22
N PRO A 195 -3.58 -7.93 15.41
CA PRO A 195 -3.71 -7.16 16.64
C PRO A 195 -2.38 -6.45 16.95
N ILE A 196 -2.37 -5.13 17.10
CA ILE A 196 -1.17 -4.36 17.47
C ILE A 196 -1.29 -3.86 18.91
N ASP A 197 -2.16 -2.89 19.16
CA ASP A 197 -2.38 -2.30 20.49
C ASP A 197 -3.85 -2.06 20.85
N GLY A 198 -4.77 -2.35 19.94
CA GLY A 198 -6.22 -2.23 20.13
C GLY A 198 -6.76 -1.02 19.39
N SER A 199 -7.77 -0.36 19.94
CA SER A 199 -8.34 0.81 19.26
C SER A 199 -7.53 2.08 19.53
N GLY A 200 -7.07 2.71 18.45
CA GLY A 200 -6.24 3.91 18.44
C GLY A 200 -4.82 3.65 18.97
N GLY A 201 -3.90 4.56 18.64
CA GLY A 201 -2.48 4.34 18.88
C GLY A 201 -1.80 4.07 17.55
N ILE A 202 -1.25 2.87 17.36
CA ILE A 202 -0.61 2.48 16.10
C ILE A 202 -1.67 2.02 15.10
N LEU A 203 -1.86 2.80 14.03
CA LEU A 203 -2.84 2.48 12.98
C LEU A 203 -2.27 1.45 11.98
N GLY A 204 -0.99 1.65 11.66
CA GLY A 204 -0.21 0.85 10.74
C GLY A 204 1.27 0.90 11.10
N GLN A 205 2.01 -0.04 10.55
CA GLN A 205 3.47 0.00 10.51
C GLN A 205 3.94 -0.69 9.23
N ALA A 206 4.91 -0.08 8.56
CA ALA A 206 5.48 -0.61 7.34
C ALA A 206 6.96 -0.31 7.18
N GLY A 207 7.59 -1.06 6.28
CA GLY A 207 8.95 -0.78 5.86
C GLY A 207 9.58 -1.87 5.01
N PRO A 208 10.81 -1.63 4.53
CA PRO A 208 11.56 -2.60 3.74
C PRO A 208 11.95 -3.83 4.57
N THR A 209 11.79 -5.02 3.99
CA THR A 209 12.30 -6.29 4.55
C THR A 209 13.52 -6.79 3.79
N LEU A 210 13.72 -6.38 2.53
CA LEU A 210 14.94 -6.64 1.76
C LEU A 210 15.24 -5.47 0.81
N ILE A 211 16.54 -5.23 0.55
CA ILE A 211 17.01 -4.08 -0.23
C ILE A 211 18.03 -4.47 -1.30
N ARG A 212 18.00 -3.76 -2.44
CA ARG A 212 18.96 -3.89 -3.53
C ARG A 212 20.33 -3.42 -3.07
N ASN A 213 21.35 -4.25 -3.33
CA ASN A 213 22.72 -3.89 -2.98
C ASN A 213 23.23 -2.75 -3.87
N GLY A 214 23.72 -1.67 -3.25
CA GLY A 214 24.29 -0.51 -3.93
C GLY A 214 23.35 0.69 -3.97
N THR A 215 22.09 0.50 -4.34
CA THR A 215 21.10 1.60 -4.38
C THR A 215 20.32 1.75 -3.08
N TYR A 216 20.25 0.69 -2.26
CA TYR A 216 19.38 0.61 -1.07
C TYR A 216 17.88 0.66 -1.36
N LEU A 217 17.47 0.66 -2.63
CA LEU A 217 16.06 0.59 -3.02
C LEU A 217 15.47 -0.77 -2.61
N PRO A 218 14.31 -0.80 -1.91
CA PRO A 218 13.66 -2.04 -1.50
C PRO A 218 13.22 -2.91 -2.68
N TYR A 219 13.28 -4.22 -2.50
CA TYR A 219 12.61 -5.19 -3.39
C TYR A 219 11.66 -6.14 -2.65
N GLU A 220 11.65 -6.09 -1.32
CA GLU A 220 10.66 -6.74 -0.49
C GLU A 220 10.30 -5.81 0.67
N GLY A 221 9.02 -5.73 1.01
CA GLY A 221 8.48 -4.91 2.09
C GLY A 221 7.35 -5.62 2.84
N MET A 222 6.95 -5.05 3.96
CA MET A 222 5.81 -5.52 4.75
C MET A 222 5.00 -4.32 5.23
N MET A 223 3.68 -4.48 5.27
CA MET A 223 2.74 -3.59 5.94
C MET A 223 1.86 -4.38 6.90
N GLN A 224 1.69 -3.88 8.12
CA GLN A 224 0.81 -4.45 9.12
C GLN A 224 -0.11 -3.35 9.66
N PHE A 225 -1.41 -3.62 9.75
CA PHE A 225 -2.40 -2.66 10.25
C PHE A 225 -3.13 -3.23 11.46
N ASP A 226 -3.49 -2.38 12.42
CA ASP A 226 -4.27 -2.83 13.56
C ASP A 226 -5.69 -3.20 13.11
N MET A 227 -6.01 -4.49 13.23
CA MET A 227 -7.33 -5.00 12.87
C MET A 227 -8.48 -4.36 13.66
N ALA A 228 -8.20 -3.79 14.84
CA ALA A 228 -9.19 -3.09 15.65
C ALA A 228 -9.54 -1.69 15.10
N ASP A 229 -8.68 -1.13 14.25
CA ASP A 229 -8.79 0.23 13.71
C ASP A 229 -9.15 0.28 12.23
N ALA A 230 -8.74 -0.71 11.43
CA ALA A 230 -8.90 -0.72 9.97
C ALA A 230 -10.32 -0.36 9.51
N GLU A 231 -11.34 -1.05 10.03
CA GLU A 231 -12.75 -0.79 9.68
C GLU A 231 -13.21 0.61 10.13
N THR A 232 -12.70 1.11 11.25
CA THR A 232 -13.06 2.44 11.76
C THR A 232 -12.53 3.54 10.81
N TYR A 233 -11.28 3.44 10.38
CA TYR A 233 -10.67 4.42 9.49
C TYR A 233 -11.18 4.31 8.06
N TYR A 234 -11.56 3.11 7.62
CA TYR A 234 -12.30 2.93 6.36
C TYR A 234 -13.63 3.69 6.39
N ASN A 235 -14.44 3.48 7.43
CA ASN A 235 -15.72 4.18 7.58
C ASN A 235 -15.57 5.71 7.76
N ASN A 236 -14.41 6.18 8.20
CA ASN A 236 -14.09 7.61 8.32
C ASN A 236 -13.49 8.22 7.04
N GLY A 237 -13.25 7.43 5.99
CA GLY A 237 -12.66 7.90 4.73
C GLY A 237 -11.17 8.21 4.82
N LEU A 238 -10.45 7.63 5.79
CA LEU A 238 -9.02 7.87 6.02
C LEU A 238 -8.15 6.66 5.68
N TRP A 239 -8.76 5.50 5.40
CA TRP A 239 -8.05 4.26 5.15
C TRP A 239 -7.08 4.35 3.97
N ASP A 240 -7.51 4.96 2.87
CA ASP A 240 -6.71 5.12 1.65
C ASP A 240 -5.44 5.94 1.90
N ALA A 241 -5.54 7.01 2.67
CA ALA A 241 -4.40 7.83 3.06
C ALA A 241 -3.42 7.07 3.97
N ILE A 242 -3.93 6.29 4.94
CA ILE A 242 -3.07 5.47 5.81
C ILE A 242 -2.37 4.39 4.99
N VAL A 243 -3.07 3.70 4.08
CA VAL A 243 -2.46 2.66 3.25
C VAL A 243 -1.40 3.23 2.31
N LEU A 244 -1.66 4.38 1.67
CA LEU A 244 -0.67 5.04 0.81
C LEU A 244 0.57 5.48 1.60
N HIS A 245 0.38 6.04 2.80
CA HIS A 245 1.46 6.41 3.72
C HIS A 245 2.37 5.22 4.05
N GLU A 246 1.76 4.11 4.50
CA GLU A 246 2.51 2.90 4.86
C GLU A 246 3.19 2.28 3.62
N MET A 247 2.55 2.34 2.45
CA MET A 247 3.14 1.84 1.22
C MET A 247 4.37 2.65 0.80
N LEU A 248 4.36 3.98 0.96
CA LEU A 248 5.55 4.81 0.75
C LEU A 248 6.71 4.42 1.67
N HIS A 249 6.44 4.05 2.93
CA HIS A 249 7.48 3.51 3.80
C HIS A 249 8.06 2.19 3.31
N THR A 250 7.28 1.31 2.66
CA THR A 250 7.83 0.08 2.05
C THR A 250 8.79 0.37 0.90
N LEU A 251 8.64 1.51 0.22
CA LEU A 251 9.59 2.01 -0.79
C LEU A 251 10.86 2.60 -0.16
N GLY A 252 10.98 2.56 1.17
CA GLY A 252 12.15 3.01 1.92
C GLY A 252 12.09 4.48 2.32
N PHE A 253 10.98 5.17 2.05
CA PHE A 253 10.81 6.56 2.45
C PHE A 253 10.97 6.70 3.96
N GLY A 254 11.74 7.69 4.40
CA GLY A 254 12.10 7.88 5.80
C GLY A 254 13.20 6.93 6.27
N THR A 255 12.96 5.63 6.20
CA THR A 255 13.81 4.61 6.82
C THR A 255 15.15 4.40 6.09
N MET A 256 15.21 4.62 4.77
CA MET A 256 16.42 4.39 3.97
C MET A 256 17.29 5.62 3.78
N TRP A 257 16.78 6.83 4.07
CA TRP A 257 17.46 8.09 3.77
C TRP A 257 18.87 8.17 4.33
N ALA A 258 19.09 7.75 5.58
CA ALA A 258 20.41 7.77 6.20
C ALA A 258 21.41 6.81 5.52
N TYR A 259 20.95 5.64 5.07
CA TYR A 259 21.77 4.68 4.34
C TYR A 259 22.14 5.17 2.95
N MET A 260 21.23 5.92 2.31
CA MET A 260 21.43 6.57 1.02
C MET A 260 22.28 7.85 1.12
N GLY A 261 22.63 8.30 2.34
CA GLY A 261 23.39 9.53 2.56
C GLY A 261 22.58 10.80 2.30
N LEU A 262 21.25 10.71 2.36
CA LEU A 262 20.30 11.78 2.12
C LEU A 262 19.90 12.52 3.41
N THR A 263 20.57 12.29 4.54
CA THR A 263 20.31 13.03 5.78
C THR A 263 21.53 13.73 6.34
N THR A 264 21.27 14.83 7.06
CA THR A 264 22.23 15.51 7.93
C THR A 264 21.61 15.75 9.30
N GLY A 265 22.42 16.08 10.31
CA GLY A 265 21.95 16.27 11.69
C GLY A 265 21.56 14.96 12.38
N SER A 266 20.74 15.05 13.42
CA SER A 266 20.19 13.87 14.11
C SER A 266 18.91 14.17 14.88
N VAL A 267 18.05 13.17 15.03
CA VAL A 267 16.84 13.26 15.89
C VAL A 267 17.21 13.75 17.29
N SER A 268 18.25 13.17 17.90
CA SER A 268 18.70 13.57 19.24
C SER A 268 19.24 15.00 19.34
N GLY A 269 19.68 15.56 18.21
CA GLY A 269 20.13 16.94 18.08
C GLY A 269 18.98 17.93 17.87
N GLY A 270 17.81 17.44 17.43
CA GLY A 270 16.68 18.28 17.03
C GLY A 270 16.95 19.04 15.74
N ASP A 271 17.86 18.55 14.89
CA ASP A 271 18.38 19.26 13.71
C ASP A 271 18.47 18.36 12.47
N ILE A 272 17.77 17.23 12.47
CA ILE A 272 17.79 16.29 11.34
C ILE A 272 17.07 16.88 10.11
N ARG A 273 17.67 16.68 8.93
CA ARG A 273 17.12 17.14 7.66
C ARG A 273 17.33 16.13 6.54
N PHE A 274 16.40 16.09 5.59
CA PHE A 274 16.57 15.44 4.29
C PHE A 274 17.32 16.40 3.37
N THR A 275 18.27 15.88 2.60
CA THR A 275 19.27 16.68 1.85
C THR A 275 19.29 16.39 0.35
N GLY A 276 18.29 15.68 -0.16
CA GLY A 276 18.12 15.51 -1.60
C GLY A 276 17.93 16.84 -2.31
N GLU A 277 18.59 17.02 -3.44
CA GLU A 277 18.71 18.32 -4.13
C GLU A 277 17.39 18.69 -4.80
N ASN A 278 16.71 17.72 -5.44
CA ASN A 278 15.43 17.93 -6.09
C ASN A 278 14.36 18.32 -5.06
N ALA A 279 14.19 17.51 -4.02
CA ALA A 279 13.19 17.76 -2.98
C ALA A 279 13.45 19.08 -2.24
N THR A 280 14.71 19.43 -1.97
CA THR A 280 15.05 20.70 -1.32
C THR A 280 14.67 21.91 -2.19
N ALA A 281 14.81 21.79 -3.51
CA ALA A 281 14.36 22.82 -4.44
C ALA A 281 12.83 22.92 -4.49
N VAL A 282 12.13 21.78 -4.49
CA VAL A 282 10.66 21.73 -4.47
C VAL A 282 10.11 22.27 -3.15
N TYR A 283 10.70 21.91 -2.00
CA TYR A 283 10.33 22.46 -0.70
C TYR A 283 10.31 24.00 -0.70
N GLN A 284 11.33 24.63 -1.27
CA GLN A 284 11.41 26.10 -1.37
C GLN A 284 10.35 26.71 -2.29
N TYR A 285 9.82 25.95 -3.25
CA TYR A 285 8.83 26.39 -4.22
C TYR A 285 7.39 26.08 -3.79
N GLU A 286 7.12 24.87 -3.31
CA GLU A 286 5.80 24.39 -2.89
C GLU A 286 5.42 24.98 -1.53
N PHE A 287 6.37 24.99 -0.57
CA PHE A 287 6.17 25.47 0.79
C PHE A 287 6.86 26.83 1.03
N THR A 288 6.72 27.78 0.09
CA THR A 288 7.44 29.06 0.09
C THR A 288 7.41 29.82 1.42
N GLU A 289 6.28 29.86 2.12
CA GLU A 289 6.16 30.57 3.40
C GLU A 289 6.91 29.85 4.53
N ILE A 290 6.90 28.52 4.54
CA ILE A 290 7.66 27.72 5.51
C ILE A 290 9.15 27.91 5.25
N ALA A 291 9.58 27.69 4.00
CA ALA A 291 10.97 27.83 3.58
C ALA A 291 11.52 29.24 3.84
N ALA A 292 10.73 30.29 3.61
CA ALA A 292 11.14 31.68 3.88
C ALA A 292 11.39 31.97 5.37
N ASN A 293 10.78 31.19 6.28
CA ASN A 293 10.98 31.28 7.73
C ASN A 293 11.99 30.27 8.27
N ASP A 294 12.47 29.36 7.42
CA ASP A 294 13.50 28.38 7.73
C ASP A 294 14.87 28.89 7.25
N PRO A 295 15.79 29.30 8.17
CA PRO A 295 17.11 29.80 7.80
C PRO A 295 18.02 28.75 7.13
N ASP A 296 17.67 27.47 7.24
CA ASP A 296 18.42 26.34 6.71
C ASP A 296 17.68 25.65 5.55
N SER A 297 16.68 26.32 4.94
CA SER A 297 15.91 25.79 3.80
C SER A 297 16.74 25.50 2.55
N ASP A 298 17.90 26.18 2.39
CA ASP A 298 18.85 25.94 1.30
C ASP A 298 19.64 24.62 1.46
N ILE A 299 19.65 24.02 2.64
CA ILE A 299 20.49 22.85 2.96
C ILE A 299 19.69 21.59 3.30
N GLY A 300 18.36 21.64 3.19
CA GLY A 300 17.51 20.47 3.35
C GLY A 300 16.12 20.77 3.87
N ILE A 301 15.32 19.73 4.02
CA ILE A 301 13.93 19.75 4.51
C ILE A 301 13.92 19.25 5.96
N PRO A 302 13.24 19.94 6.90
CA PRO A 302 13.10 19.45 8.27
C PRO A 302 12.44 18.06 8.34
N ILE A 303 13.08 17.15 9.06
CA ILE A 303 12.55 15.81 9.38
C ILE A 303 12.03 15.84 10.82
N GLU A 304 10.95 15.11 11.09
CA GLU A 304 10.35 14.99 12.41
C GLU A 304 11.37 14.59 13.49
N THR A 305 11.34 15.30 14.63
CA THR A 305 12.25 15.07 15.77
C THR A 305 11.52 14.67 17.05
N ASP A 306 10.22 14.95 17.11
CA ASP A 306 9.31 14.61 18.20
C ASP A 306 8.71 13.21 18.01
N GLY A 307 8.03 12.73 19.06
CA GLY A 307 7.40 11.41 19.06
C GLY A 307 8.36 10.27 19.41
N GLY A 308 8.01 9.06 18.98
CA GLY A 308 8.73 7.83 19.28
C GLY A 308 9.64 7.37 18.14
N ALA A 309 10.23 6.19 18.31
CA ALA A 309 11.03 5.51 17.29
C ALA A 309 10.26 5.25 15.98
N GLY A 310 8.94 5.08 16.07
CA GLY A 310 8.06 4.95 14.90
C GLY A 310 7.66 6.27 14.25
N THR A 311 8.16 7.42 14.71
CA THR A 311 7.76 8.74 14.21
C THR A 311 8.99 9.58 13.89
N ALA A 312 9.83 9.85 14.89
CA ALA A 312 10.99 10.70 14.75
C ALA A 312 12.01 10.11 13.76
N GLY A 313 12.48 10.93 12.81
CA GLY A 313 13.51 10.57 11.84
C GLY A 313 12.99 9.84 10.60
N GLY A 314 11.72 9.44 10.57
CA GLY A 314 11.11 8.73 9.43
C GLY A 314 10.08 9.54 8.64
N HIS A 315 9.74 10.74 9.11
CA HIS A 315 8.64 11.53 8.59
C HIS A 315 9.08 12.97 8.33
N TRP A 316 8.30 13.68 7.51
CA TRP A 316 8.37 15.14 7.49
C TRP A 316 7.92 15.73 8.83
N ASP A 317 8.47 16.88 9.19
CA ASP A 317 8.11 17.59 10.42
C ASP A 317 6.60 17.92 10.45
N GLU A 318 5.88 17.33 11.41
CA GLU A 318 4.43 17.47 11.54
C GLU A 318 4.00 18.93 11.72
N THR A 319 4.75 19.70 12.51
CA THR A 319 4.37 21.07 12.85
C THR A 319 4.47 21.99 11.64
N LEU A 320 5.37 21.68 10.71
CA LEU A 320 5.56 22.46 9.49
C LEU A 320 4.62 22.01 8.37
N PHE A 321 4.52 20.71 8.13
CA PHE A 321 3.88 20.19 6.92
C PHE A 321 2.43 19.72 7.13
N ASN A 322 2.03 19.40 8.36
CA ASN A 322 0.66 19.06 8.79
C ASN A 322 -0.03 18.06 7.84
N GLN A 323 -0.89 18.54 6.93
CA GLN A 323 -1.69 17.73 5.99
C GLN A 323 -0.89 16.98 4.92
N GLU A 324 0.43 17.10 4.89
CA GLU A 324 1.26 16.31 3.97
C GLU A 324 1.27 14.85 4.45
N ILE A 325 1.01 13.92 3.55
CA ILE A 325 0.72 12.52 3.91
C ILE A 325 1.86 11.81 4.65
N MET A 326 3.13 12.19 4.44
CA MET A 326 4.32 11.60 5.05
C MET A 326 4.76 12.32 6.33
N THR A 327 3.89 13.13 6.94
CA THR A 327 4.04 13.49 8.36
C THR A 327 3.64 12.32 9.26
N GLY A 328 3.98 12.41 10.55
CA GLY A 328 3.82 11.30 11.49
C GLY A 328 2.39 11.06 11.99
N TYR A 329 1.44 11.91 11.62
CA TYR A 329 0.07 11.86 12.13
C TYR A 329 -0.95 12.06 11.01
N ILE A 330 -1.90 11.14 10.91
CA ILE A 330 -2.97 11.24 9.92
C ILE A 330 -3.89 12.43 10.23
N ASP A 331 -4.12 13.30 9.24
CA ASP A 331 -5.05 14.42 9.31
C ASP A 331 -6.42 14.06 8.73
N SER A 332 -7.41 14.92 8.92
CA SER A 332 -8.74 14.76 8.28
C SER A 332 -8.71 14.95 6.76
N ASN A 333 -7.73 15.71 6.27
CA ASN A 333 -7.42 15.87 4.86
C ASN A 333 -5.93 15.62 4.72
N ASN A 334 -5.53 14.81 3.75
CA ASN A 334 -4.13 14.52 3.47
C ASN A 334 -3.87 14.68 1.98
N PHE A 335 -2.66 15.06 1.61
CA PHE A 335 -2.24 15.13 0.21
C PHE A 335 -0.79 14.64 0.07
N LEU A 336 -0.47 14.07 -1.09
CA LEU A 336 0.91 13.77 -1.45
C LEU A 336 1.53 15.01 -2.10
N SER A 337 2.59 15.56 -1.50
CA SER A 337 3.28 16.74 -2.03
C SER A 337 4.17 16.44 -3.23
N GLU A 338 4.42 17.46 -4.08
CA GLU A 338 5.48 17.39 -5.09
C GLU A 338 6.85 17.17 -4.43
N MET A 339 7.05 17.73 -3.23
CA MET A 339 8.24 17.55 -2.39
C MET A 339 8.49 16.06 -2.07
N THR A 340 7.45 15.29 -1.72
CA THR A 340 7.57 13.85 -1.47
C THR A 340 7.90 13.07 -2.73
N VAL A 341 7.32 13.44 -3.89
CA VAL A 341 7.66 12.81 -5.18
C VAL A 341 9.11 13.09 -5.57
N ALA A 342 9.57 14.34 -5.45
CA ALA A 342 10.96 14.70 -5.69
C ALA A 342 11.93 14.04 -4.71
N ALA A 343 11.49 13.69 -3.49
CA ALA A 343 12.31 12.93 -2.55
C ALA A 343 12.46 11.47 -2.98
N LEU A 344 11.45 10.86 -3.62
CA LEU A 344 11.59 9.54 -4.26
C LEU A 344 12.60 9.59 -5.42
N GLU A 345 12.58 10.68 -6.20
CA GLU A 345 13.60 10.95 -7.24
C GLU A 345 15.01 11.00 -6.64
N ASP A 346 15.21 11.77 -5.57
CA ASP A 346 16.49 11.86 -4.86
C ASP A 346 16.94 10.52 -4.24
N MET A 347 15.99 9.61 -3.93
CA MET A 347 16.28 8.24 -3.48
C MET A 347 16.76 7.32 -4.62
N GLY A 348 16.57 7.72 -5.88
CA GLY A 348 16.99 7.00 -7.07
C GLY A 348 15.88 6.21 -7.77
N TYR A 349 14.61 6.48 -7.44
CA TYR A 349 13.50 6.13 -8.32
C TYR A 349 13.45 7.12 -9.49
N ASP A 350 12.95 6.68 -10.65
CA ASP A 350 12.70 7.54 -11.81
C ASP A 350 11.20 7.86 -11.80
N THR A 351 10.85 9.11 -11.50
CA THR A 351 9.47 9.50 -11.19
C THR A 351 8.87 10.41 -12.26
N VAL A 352 7.62 10.84 -12.07
CA VAL A 352 7.01 11.87 -12.92
C VAL A 352 7.63 13.26 -12.74
N PHE A 353 8.45 13.48 -11.71
CA PHE A 353 9.11 14.76 -11.46
C PHE A 353 10.22 15.00 -12.48
N ASP A 354 10.16 16.13 -13.21
CA ASP A 354 11.20 16.54 -14.17
C ASP A 354 12.43 17.09 -13.43
N SER A 355 13.39 16.22 -13.15
CA SER A 355 14.65 16.57 -12.51
C SER A 355 15.52 17.42 -13.43
N PRO A 356 15.83 18.68 -13.06
CA PRO A 356 16.74 19.50 -13.85
C PRO A 356 18.21 19.03 -13.76
N LEU A 357 18.49 18.01 -12.93
CA LEU A 357 19.82 17.50 -12.63
C LEU A 357 20.20 16.28 -13.47
N ASP A 358 19.22 15.55 -14.02
CA ASP A 358 19.44 14.46 -14.96
C ASP A 358 18.89 14.80 -16.35
N ALA A 359 19.75 14.69 -17.36
CA ALA A 359 19.37 14.97 -18.75
C ALA A 359 18.65 13.80 -19.43
N ASN A 360 18.64 12.61 -18.81
CA ASN A 360 17.95 11.42 -19.31
C ASN A 360 16.78 10.98 -18.42
N ASP A 361 16.40 11.84 -17.48
CA ASP A 361 15.25 11.69 -16.60
C ASP A 361 13.99 11.32 -17.39
N LEU A 362 13.25 10.30 -16.95
CA LEU A 362 11.87 10.17 -17.39
C LEU A 362 11.05 11.15 -16.56
N TYR A 363 10.03 11.72 -17.17
CA TYR A 363 9.15 12.64 -16.47
C TYR A 363 7.78 12.60 -17.12
N GLY A 364 6.77 13.03 -16.36
CA GLY A 364 5.39 12.93 -16.79
C GLY A 364 4.50 13.95 -16.09
N PRO A 365 3.23 14.04 -16.47
CA PRO A 365 2.26 14.76 -15.64
C PRO A 365 2.11 14.03 -14.30
N MET A 366 2.05 14.79 -13.20
CA MET A 366 1.56 14.26 -11.92
C MET A 366 0.19 13.61 -12.15
N PRO A 367 -0.02 12.34 -11.75
CA PRO A 367 -1.32 11.70 -11.83
C PRO A 367 -2.36 12.47 -11.00
N VAL A 368 -3.63 12.29 -11.33
CA VAL A 368 -4.72 12.90 -10.55
C VAL A 368 -4.62 12.49 -9.08
N ASP A 369 -4.90 13.42 -8.18
CA ASP A 369 -4.74 13.23 -6.74
C ASP A 369 -5.74 12.18 -6.23
N LEU A 370 -5.22 10.99 -5.88
CA LEU A 370 -6.01 9.92 -5.28
C LEU A 370 -6.79 10.38 -4.05
N LEU A 371 -6.21 11.26 -3.23
CA LEU A 371 -6.77 11.68 -1.96
C LEU A 371 -7.72 12.87 -2.12
N GLY A 372 -7.57 13.64 -3.20
CA GLY A 372 -8.44 14.76 -3.56
C GLY A 372 -9.73 14.34 -4.28
N ASP A 373 -9.68 13.30 -5.11
CA ASP A 373 -10.82 12.85 -5.92
C ASP A 373 -11.68 11.76 -5.23
N LEU A 374 -11.23 11.18 -4.10
CA LEU A 374 -12.05 10.25 -3.31
C LEU A 374 -13.08 10.94 -2.40
N VAL A 375 -12.98 12.25 -2.24
CA VAL A 375 -13.83 13.07 -1.34
C VAL A 375 -14.79 13.99 -2.13
N ALA A 376 -14.86 13.87 -3.46
CA ALA A 376 -15.66 14.72 -4.35
C ALA A 376 -17.07 14.18 -4.68
#